data_AF-A0A5K0VA95-F1
#
_entry.id   AF-A0A5K0VA95-F1
#
_cell.length_a   1.000
_cell.length_b   1.000
_cell.length_c   1.000
_cell.angle_alpha   90.00
_cell.angle_beta   90.00
_cell.angle_gamma   90.00
#
_symmetry.space_group_name_H-M   'P 1'
#
loop_
_entity.id
_entity.type
_entity.pdbx_description
1 polymer ?
#
loop_
_entity_poly.entity_id
_entity_poly.type
_entity_poly.pdbx_seq_one_letter_code
_entity_poly.pdbx_strand_id
1 'polypeptide(L)'
;SKKGVSSCDTTHDVSLLMLALSCIAAITKLGPAKISCPQFFSLIPDVTGRFMERLIDFVPIDQAYGFMRKIGLRREFLAHFGPRAAGCQDNLDKDTKEIAFWVDLAQRQLQRAIDRERIWSRLTTCESIE
;
A
#
# COMPACT_ATOMS: atom_id res chain seq x y z
N SER A 1 31.68 19.74 -8.62
CA SER A 1 30.81 20.52 -7.73
C SER A 1 29.80 19.58 -7.09
N LYS A 2 30.00 19.21 -5.81
CA LYS A 2 29.06 18.34 -5.08
C LYS A 2 27.84 19.18 -4.73
N LYS A 3 26.71 18.97 -5.43
CA LYS A 3 25.42 19.57 -5.08
C LYS A 3 24.98 18.90 -3.77
N GLY A 4 25.08 19.63 -2.67
CA GLY A 4 24.46 19.24 -1.41
C GLY A 4 22.95 19.19 -1.62
N VAL A 5 22.37 17.98 -1.56
CA VAL A 5 20.93 17.82 -1.41
C VAL A 5 20.57 18.37 -0.04
N SER A 6 19.85 19.49 -0.03
CA SER A 6 19.33 20.13 1.17
C SER A 6 18.33 19.17 1.83
N SER A 7 18.64 18.71 3.03
CA SER A 7 17.76 17.86 3.84
C SER A 7 16.39 18.51 4.16
N CYS A 8 16.21 19.80 3.87
CA CYS A 8 14.96 20.53 4.04
C CYS A 8 13.92 20.15 2.97
N ASP A 9 14.35 19.98 1.72
CA ASP A 9 13.45 19.87 0.57
C ASP A 9 12.71 18.52 0.54
N THR A 10 13.40 17.45 0.96
CA THR A 10 12.85 16.07 0.94
C THR A 10 11.66 15.87 1.89
N THR A 11 11.66 16.58 3.03
CA THR A 11 10.55 16.49 4.01
C THR A 11 9.26 17.12 3.49
N HIS A 12 9.41 18.22 2.75
CA HIS A 12 8.31 18.90 2.09
C HIS A 12 7.76 18.04 0.94
N ASP A 13 8.64 17.43 0.14
CA ASP A 13 8.26 16.52 -0.94
C ASP A 13 7.48 15.30 -0.44
N VAL A 14 7.92 14.68 0.65
CA VAL A 14 7.21 13.55 1.28
C VAL A 14 5.82 13.98 1.76
N SER A 15 5.71 15.14 2.38
CA SER A 15 4.42 15.68 2.87
C SER A 15 3.46 15.99 1.72
N LEU A 16 3.96 16.55 0.62
CA LEU A 16 3.18 16.80 -0.59
C LEU A 16 2.70 15.50 -1.24
N LEU A 17 3.58 14.49 -1.34
CA LEU A 17 3.20 13.17 -1.86
C LEU A 17 2.11 12.51 -1.01
N MET A 18 2.27 12.51 0.31
CA MET A 18 1.24 12.00 1.23
C MET A 18 -0.08 12.76 1.11
N LEU A 19 -0.04 14.08 0.95
CA LEU A 19 -1.24 14.89 0.74
C LEU A 19 -1.92 14.53 -0.58
N ALA A 20 -1.17 14.46 -1.69
CA ALA A 20 -1.69 14.12 -3.01
C ALA A 20 -2.36 12.72 -3.01
N LEU A 21 -1.71 11.74 -2.38
CA LEU A 21 -2.27 10.39 -2.22
C LEU A 21 -3.52 10.38 -1.34
N SER A 22 -3.58 11.20 -0.30
CA SER A 22 -4.76 11.34 0.55
C SER A 22 -5.95 11.95 -0.21
N CYS A 23 -5.70 12.96 -1.04
CA CYS A 23 -6.71 13.56 -1.92
C CYS A 23 -7.23 12.53 -2.92
N ILE A 24 -6.33 11.77 -3.56
CA ILE A 24 -6.71 10.68 -4.46
C ILE A 24 -7.56 9.65 -3.72
N ALA A 25 -7.16 9.21 -2.53
CA ALA A 25 -7.92 8.24 -1.74
C ALA A 25 -9.33 8.75 -1.41
N ALA A 26 -9.47 10.03 -1.08
CA ALA A 26 -10.76 10.66 -0.84
C ALA A 26 -11.63 10.71 -2.10
N ILE A 27 -11.06 11.10 -3.25
CA ILE A 27 -11.73 11.11 -4.56
C ILE A 27 -12.20 9.70 -4.94
N THR A 28 -11.34 8.69 -4.81
CA THR A 28 -11.68 7.29 -5.11
C THR A 28 -12.83 6.80 -4.23
N LYS A 29 -12.83 7.19 -2.95
CA LYS A 29 -13.93 6.86 -2.01
C LYS A 29 -15.26 7.53 -2.37
N LEU A 30 -15.25 8.71 -2.96
CA LEU A 30 -16.47 9.38 -3.43
C LEU A 30 -17.11 8.66 -4.63
N GLY A 31 -16.30 7.96 -5.41
CA GLY A 31 -16.74 7.17 -6.55
C GLY A 31 -17.08 8.00 -7.80
N PRO A 32 -17.11 7.35 -8.97
CA PRO A 32 -17.25 8.02 -10.27
C PRO A 32 -18.59 8.72 -10.46
N ALA A 33 -19.65 8.23 -9.81
CA ALA A 33 -20.99 8.80 -9.94
C ALA A 33 -21.10 10.25 -9.43
N LYS A 34 -20.14 10.70 -8.61
CA LYS A 34 -20.14 12.04 -8.00
C LYS A 34 -19.33 13.06 -8.79
N ILE A 35 -18.61 12.66 -9.84
CA ILE A 35 -17.77 13.55 -10.64
C ILE A 35 -18.17 13.43 -12.10
N SER A 36 -18.35 14.57 -12.77
CA SER A 36 -18.80 14.66 -14.17
C SER A 36 -17.72 14.31 -15.22
N CYS A 37 -16.59 13.71 -14.81
CA CYS A 37 -15.46 13.42 -15.70
C CYS A 37 -15.00 11.95 -15.59
N PRO A 38 -15.46 11.06 -16.49
CA PRO A 38 -15.05 9.66 -16.47
C PRO A 38 -13.57 9.46 -16.84
N GLN A 39 -13.00 10.32 -17.70
CA GLN A 39 -11.59 10.27 -18.08
C GLN A 39 -10.67 10.53 -16.89
N PHE A 40 -11.10 11.38 -15.96
CA PHE A 40 -10.34 11.63 -14.74
C PHE A 40 -10.22 10.37 -13.88
N PHE A 41 -11.33 9.61 -13.71
CA PHE A 41 -11.31 8.36 -12.95
C PHE A 41 -10.45 7.27 -13.59
N SER A 42 -10.37 7.21 -14.92
CA SER A 42 -9.49 6.24 -15.59
C SER A 42 -7.99 6.51 -15.37
N LEU A 43 -7.61 7.76 -15.08
CA LEU A 43 -6.21 8.13 -14.84
C LEU A 43 -5.77 7.90 -13.39
N ILE A 44 -6.73 7.78 -12.45
CA ILE A 44 -6.43 7.66 -11.02
C ILE A 44 -5.47 6.50 -10.72
N PRO A 45 -5.66 5.26 -11.21
CA PRO A 45 -4.77 4.15 -10.86
C PRO A 45 -3.31 4.41 -11.28
N ASP A 46 -3.11 4.92 -12.49
CA ASP A 46 -1.79 5.23 -13.05
C ASP A 46 -1.08 6.36 -12.28
N VAL A 47 -1.79 7.47 -12.01
CA VAL A 47 -1.26 8.57 -11.19
C VAL A 47 -0.96 8.12 -9.76
N THR A 48 -1.84 7.29 -9.17
CA THR A 48 -1.64 6.73 -7.83
C THR A 48 -0.36 5.91 -7.80
N GLY A 49 -0.18 4.98 -8.74
CA GLY A 49 1.03 4.16 -8.85
C GLY A 49 2.30 4.99 -8.89
N ARG A 50 2.35 6.02 -9.74
CA ARG A 50 3.51 6.92 -9.83
C ARG A 50 3.81 7.66 -8.52
N PHE A 51 2.79 8.18 -7.84
CA PHE A 51 3.01 8.85 -6.55
C PHE A 51 3.45 7.88 -5.45
N MET A 52 2.92 6.64 -5.45
CA MET A 52 3.39 5.63 -4.52
C MET A 52 4.85 5.25 -4.79
N GLU A 53 5.24 5.07 -6.06
CA GLU A 53 6.62 4.76 -6.44
C GLU A 53 7.57 5.85 -5.92
N ARG A 54 7.23 7.11 -6.18
CA ARG A 54 7.98 8.26 -5.68
C ARG A 54 8.05 8.30 -4.17
N LEU A 55 6.98 7.97 -3.46
CA LEU A 55 7.01 7.96 -2.00
C LEU A 55 8.01 6.94 -1.45
N ILE A 56 8.08 5.73 -2.03
CA ILE A 56 9.00 4.68 -1.59
C ILE A 56 10.47 5.02 -1.88
N ASP A 57 10.75 5.92 -2.83
CA ASP A 57 12.10 6.48 -2.99
C ASP A 57 12.56 7.26 -1.75
N PHE A 58 11.62 7.83 -0.98
CA PHE A 58 11.90 8.67 0.18
C PHE A 58 11.66 7.98 1.53
N VAL A 59 10.78 6.99 1.61
CA VAL A 59 10.42 6.31 2.87
C VAL A 59 10.49 4.79 2.75
N PRO A 60 10.82 4.07 3.83
CA PRO A 60 10.77 2.61 3.87
C PRO A 60 9.41 2.04 3.44
N ILE A 61 9.43 0.87 2.78
CA ILE A 61 8.23 0.23 2.21
C ILE A 61 7.17 -0.12 3.28
N ASP A 62 7.58 -0.45 4.49
CA ASP A 62 6.70 -0.72 5.63
C ASP A 62 5.99 0.55 6.11
N GLN A 63 6.70 1.68 6.15
CA GLN A 63 6.13 2.99 6.46
C GLN A 63 5.15 3.43 5.36
N ALA A 64 5.52 3.28 4.09
CA ALA A 64 4.64 3.56 2.96
C ALA A 64 3.37 2.69 3.01
N TYR A 65 3.52 1.37 3.23
CA TYR A 65 2.38 0.46 3.37
C TYR A 65 1.46 0.86 4.53
N GLY A 66 2.03 1.21 5.69
CA GLY A 66 1.28 1.67 6.86
C GLY A 66 0.44 2.91 6.55
N PHE A 67 1.04 3.88 5.85
CA PHE A 67 0.35 5.08 5.40
C PHE A 67 -0.77 4.77 4.38
N MET A 68 -0.47 4.04 3.30
CA MET A 68 -1.46 3.67 2.27
C MET A 68 -2.64 2.92 2.86
N ARG A 69 -2.36 1.98 3.78
CA ARG A 69 -3.40 1.24 4.50
C ARG A 69 -4.30 2.17 5.31
N LYS A 70 -3.75 3.20 5.96
CA LYS A 70 -4.51 4.15 6.78
C LYS A 70 -5.45 5.02 5.94
N ILE A 71 -5.00 5.48 4.76
CA ILE A 71 -5.83 6.34 3.89
C ILE A 71 -6.82 5.55 3.02
N GLY A 72 -6.66 4.22 2.93
CA GLY A 72 -7.56 3.33 2.21
C GLY A 72 -7.04 2.84 0.87
N LEU A 73 -5.77 3.09 0.55
CA LEU A 73 -5.11 2.65 -0.70
C LEU A 73 -4.39 1.30 -0.56
N ARG A 74 -4.89 0.44 0.34
CA ARG A 74 -4.24 -0.85 0.62
C ARG A 74 -4.22 -1.77 -0.60
N ARG A 75 -5.32 -1.82 -1.38
CA ARG A 75 -5.43 -2.73 -2.51
C ARG A 75 -4.51 -2.28 -3.65
N GLU A 76 -4.49 -0.99 -3.89
CA GLU A 76 -3.70 -0.28 -4.89
C GLU A 76 -2.21 -0.49 -4.60
N PHE A 77 -1.79 -0.32 -3.34
CA PHE A 77 -0.42 -0.61 -2.93
C PHE A 77 -0.02 -2.07 -3.23
N LEU A 78 -0.88 -3.04 -2.86
CA LEU A 78 -0.60 -4.46 -3.08
C LEU A 78 -0.58 -4.83 -4.56
N ALA A 79 -1.46 -4.23 -5.36
CA ALA A 79 -1.48 -4.45 -6.80
C ALA A 79 -0.23 -3.89 -7.48
N HIS A 80 0.23 -2.71 -7.04
CA HIS A 80 1.37 -2.02 -7.64
C HIS A 80 2.71 -2.62 -7.20
N PHE A 81 2.91 -2.87 -5.90
CA PHE A 81 4.19 -3.35 -5.37
C PHE A 81 4.26 -4.85 -5.10
N GLY A 82 3.13 -5.56 -5.09
CA GLY A 82 3.09 -7.01 -4.87
C GLY A 82 4.07 -7.81 -5.74
N PRO A 83 4.25 -7.50 -7.03
CA PRO A 83 5.24 -8.18 -7.88
C PRO A 83 6.69 -8.11 -7.34
N ARG A 84 7.05 -7.06 -6.58
CA ARG A 84 8.38 -6.93 -5.98
C ARG A 84 8.67 -8.01 -4.94
N ALA A 85 7.63 -8.58 -4.31
CA ALA A 85 7.80 -9.70 -3.38
C ALA A 85 8.47 -10.92 -4.02
N ALA A 86 8.35 -11.08 -5.35
CA ALA A 86 8.95 -12.18 -6.12
C ALA A 86 10.21 -11.77 -6.90
N GLY A 87 10.48 -10.47 -7.06
CA GLY A 87 11.49 -9.93 -7.98
C GLY A 87 12.81 -9.48 -7.32
N CYS A 88 13.08 -9.89 -6.08
CA CYS A 88 14.26 -9.44 -5.33
C CYS A 88 15.55 -10.05 -5.89
N GLN A 89 16.17 -9.42 -6.90
CA GLN A 89 17.39 -9.95 -7.50
C GLN A 89 18.50 -8.92 -7.76
N ASP A 90 18.28 -7.62 -7.49
CA ASP A 90 19.20 -6.58 -7.96
C ASP A 90 19.95 -5.80 -6.85
N ASN A 91 19.57 -5.86 -5.56
CA ASN A 91 20.27 -5.11 -4.48
C ASN A 91 20.19 -5.77 -3.09
N LEU A 92 21.06 -6.74 -2.82
CA LEU A 92 21.07 -7.64 -1.65
C LEU A 92 20.75 -7.01 -0.27
N ASP A 93 21.28 -5.83 0.06
CA ASP A 93 21.06 -5.18 1.38
C ASP A 93 19.71 -4.44 1.49
N LYS A 94 19.29 -3.74 0.42
CA LYS A 94 17.97 -3.10 0.36
C LYS A 94 16.87 -4.16 0.25
N ASP A 95 17.18 -5.23 -0.47
CA ASP A 95 16.33 -6.40 -0.69
C ASP A 95 16.02 -7.13 0.61
N THR A 96 16.97 -7.30 1.53
CA THR A 96 16.73 -8.08 2.77
C THR A 96 15.61 -7.48 3.64
N LYS A 97 15.58 -6.15 3.81
CA LYS A 97 14.53 -5.48 4.61
C LYS A 97 13.17 -5.53 3.94
N GLU A 98 13.16 -5.40 2.62
CA GLU A 98 11.93 -5.47 1.83
C GLU A 98 11.36 -6.89 1.76
N ILE A 99 12.20 -7.91 1.58
CA ILE A 99 11.83 -9.32 1.67
C ILE A 99 11.21 -9.61 3.04
N ALA A 100 11.86 -9.18 4.12
CA ALA A 100 11.34 -9.36 5.47
C ALA A 100 9.95 -8.71 5.64
N PHE A 101 9.75 -7.51 5.08
CA PHE A 101 8.43 -6.87 5.04
C PHE A 101 7.39 -7.73 4.29
N TRP A 102 7.71 -8.24 3.10
CA TRP A 102 6.78 -9.05 2.32
C TRP A 102 6.41 -10.36 3.01
N VAL A 103 7.40 -11.04 3.60
CA VAL A 103 7.20 -12.28 4.37
C VAL A 103 6.31 -12.01 5.60
N ASP A 104 6.63 -11.00 6.40
CA ASP A 104 5.82 -10.62 7.57
C ASP A 104 4.38 -10.26 7.16
N LEU A 105 4.22 -9.51 6.08
CA LEU A 105 2.91 -9.13 5.58
C LEU A 105 2.09 -10.36 5.17
N ALA A 106 2.68 -11.27 4.39
CA ALA A 106 2.05 -12.51 3.96
C ALA A 106 1.66 -13.38 5.16
N GLN A 107 2.59 -13.59 6.10
CA GLN A 107 2.33 -14.35 7.32
C GLN A 107 1.17 -13.76 8.14
N ARG A 108 1.13 -12.44 8.32
CA ARG A 108 0.03 -11.77 9.03
C ARG A 108 -1.32 -11.92 8.32
N GLN A 109 -1.35 -11.89 6.98
CA GLN A 109 -2.60 -12.09 6.25
C GLN A 109 -3.08 -13.54 6.35
N LEU A 110 -2.18 -14.50 6.19
CA LEU A 110 -2.48 -15.93 6.29
C LEU A 110 -2.96 -16.29 7.69
N GLN A 111 -2.28 -15.84 8.74
CA GLN A 111 -2.70 -16.07 10.12
C GLN A 111 -4.13 -15.56 10.35
N ARG A 112 -4.43 -14.34 9.91
CA ARG A 112 -5.79 -13.77 10.03
C ARG A 112 -6.84 -14.55 9.24
N ALA A 113 -6.48 -15.11 8.08
CA ALA A 113 -7.38 -15.92 7.28
C ALA A 113 -7.68 -17.26 7.99
N ILE A 114 -6.64 -17.93 8.48
CA ILE A 114 -6.74 -19.18 9.24
C ILE A 114 -7.55 -18.96 10.54
N ASP A 115 -7.27 -17.90 11.28
CA ASP A 115 -7.99 -17.59 12.52
C ASP A 115 -9.50 -17.38 12.26
N ARG A 116 -9.84 -16.70 11.15
CA ARG A 116 -11.24 -16.55 10.73
C ARG A 116 -11.86 -17.89 10.40
N GLU A 117 -11.19 -18.72 9.61
CA GLU A 117 -11.69 -20.05 9.23
C GLU A 117 -11.90 -20.96 10.45
N ARG A 118 -10.98 -20.91 11.43
CA ARG A 118 -11.12 -21.64 12.70
C ARG A 118 -12.27 -21.14 13.56
N ILE A 119 -12.60 -19.85 13.50
CA ILE A 119 -13.80 -19.32 14.16
C ILE A 119 -15.05 -19.84 13.46
N TRP A 120 -15.08 -19.82 12.12
CA TRP A 120 -16.19 -20.32 11.32
C TRP A 120 -16.46 -21.80 11.59
N SER A 121 -15.44 -22.65 11.64
CA SER A 121 -15.62 -24.09 11.92
C SER A 121 -16.20 -24.38 13.30
N ARG A 122 -15.95 -23.51 14.29
CA ARG A 122 -16.54 -23.62 15.63
C ARG A 122 -18.01 -23.19 15.66
N LEU A 123 -18.36 -22.12 14.95
CA LEU A 123 -19.74 -21.63 14.90
C LEU A 123 -20.67 -22.63 14.22
N THR A 124 -20.23 -23.25 13.12
CA THR A 124 -21.03 -24.27 12.42
C THR A 124 -21.25 -25.55 13.23
N THR A 125 -20.37 -25.87 14.18
CA THR A 125 -20.52 -27.03 15.07
C THR A 125 -21.49 -26.74 16.24
N CYS A 126 -21.65 -25.48 16.64
CA CYS A 126 -22.58 -25.08 17.70
C CYS A 126 -24.02 -24.92 17.21
N GLU A 127 -24.25 -24.62 15.92
CA GLU A 127 -25.60 -24.55 15.34
C GLU A 127 -26.24 -25.93 15.08
N SER A 128 -25.46 -27.02 15.15
CA SER A 128 -25.95 -28.39 14.95
C SER A 128 -26.36 -29.12 16.24
N ILE A 129 -26.51 -28.41 17.36
CA ILE A 129 -27.03 -28.97 18.61
C ILE A 129 -28.48 -28.53 18.76
N GLU A 130 -29.36 -29.34 18.18
CA GLU A 130 -30.81 -29.37 18.42
C GLU A 130 -31.13 -30.41 19.51
#